data_AF-A0A528N4R0-F1
#
_entry.id   AF-A0A528N4R0-F1
#
_cell.length_a   1.000
_cell.length_b   1.000
_cell.length_c   1.000
_cell.angle_alpha   90.00
_cell.angle_beta   90.00
_cell.angle_gamma   90.00
#
_symmetry.space_group_name_H-M   'P 1'
#
loop_
_entity.id
_entity.type
_entity.pdbx_description
1 polymer ?
#
loop_
_entity_poly.entity_id
_entity_poly.type
_entity_poly.pdbx_seq_one_letter_code
_entity_poly.pdbx_strand_id
1 'polypeptide(L)'
;ENYIRETQENADTLIFGRVTYELMAAYWPSEQGWIADFMNNIEKVVFSRTLKSADWNNTKLFNGNVAEEVSKLKARDGGDIFVFGSADLTATLME
;
A
#
# COMPACT_ATOMS: atom_id res chain seq x y z
N GLU A 1 20.01 -1.72 7.69
CA GLU A 1 19.27 -3.01 7.67
C GLU A 1 18.35 -3.18 8.89
N ASN A 2 18.84 -3.01 10.12
CA ASN A 2 18.01 -3.18 11.35
C ASN A 2 16.76 -2.29 11.40
N TYR A 3 16.87 -1.00 11.05
CA TYR A 3 15.72 -0.08 11.05
C TYR A 3 14.60 -0.49 10.07
N ILE A 4 14.97 -1.01 8.90
CA ILE A 4 14.00 -1.47 7.88
C ILE A 4 13.27 -2.73 8.38
N ARG A 5 13.96 -3.61 9.10
CA ARG A 5 13.32 -4.79 9.70
C ARG A 5 12.35 -4.42 10.80
N GLU A 6 12.75 -3.53 11.70
CA GLU A 6 11.89 -3.08 12.81
C GLU A 6 10.63 -2.34 12.31
N THR A 7 10.76 -1.51 11.27
CA THR A 7 9.60 -0.84 10.65
C THR A 7 8.71 -1.80 9.88
N GLN A 8 9.25 -2.87 9.30
CA GLN A 8 8.44 -3.92 8.66
C GLN A 8 7.69 -4.80 9.66
N GLU A 9 8.25 -5.07 10.83
CA GLU A 9 7.60 -5.89 11.87
C GLU A 9 6.30 -5.26 12.38
N ASN A 10 6.24 -3.92 12.41
CA ASN A 10 5.04 -3.20 12.77
C ASN A 10 4.16 -2.85 11.57
N ALA A 11 4.63 -3.02 10.32
CA ALA A 11 3.87 -2.66 9.12
C ALA A 11 2.72 -3.64 8.88
N ASP A 12 1.49 -3.12 8.80
CA ASP A 12 0.31 -3.92 8.51
C ASP A 12 -0.25 -3.65 7.12
N THR A 13 -0.21 -2.39 6.67
CA THR A 13 -0.84 -1.98 5.41
C THR A 13 0.05 -1.05 4.60
N LEU A 14 0.15 -1.30 3.29
CA LEU A 14 0.76 -0.41 2.31
C LEU A 14 -0.32 0.31 1.48
N ILE A 15 -0.25 1.64 1.41
CA ILE A 15 -1.16 2.45 0.60
C ILE A 15 -0.45 2.98 -0.66
N PHE A 16 -1.11 2.82 -1.80
CA PHE A 16 -0.66 3.26 -3.11
C PHE A 16 -1.70 4.10 -3.86
N GLY A 17 -1.23 5.05 -4.66
CA GLY A 17 -1.93 5.58 -5.82
C GLY A 17 -1.64 4.74 -7.07
N ARG A 18 -2.43 4.92 -8.12
CA ARG A 18 -2.36 4.11 -9.36
C ARG A 18 -0.93 3.92 -9.90
N VAL A 19 -0.21 5.01 -10.16
CA VAL A 19 1.07 4.95 -10.89
C VAL A 19 2.12 4.20 -10.09
N THR A 20 2.23 4.47 -8.79
CA THR A 20 3.14 3.74 -7.90
C THR A 20 2.77 2.26 -7.85
N TYR A 21 1.47 1.95 -7.73
CA TYR A 21 1.01 0.57 -7.70
C TYR A 21 1.39 -0.19 -8.98
N GLU A 22 1.15 0.38 -10.16
CA GLU A 22 1.47 -0.26 -11.45
C GLU A 22 2.97 -0.58 -11.57
N LEU A 23 3.84 0.35 -11.16
CA LEU A 23 5.29 0.14 -11.14
C LEU A 23 5.71 -0.99 -10.19
N MET A 24 5.15 -0.99 -8.98
CA MET A 24 5.46 -1.99 -7.95
C MET A 24 4.92 -3.37 -8.34
N ALA A 25 3.69 -3.45 -8.84
CA ALA A 25 3.04 -4.67 -9.29
C ALA A 25 3.70 -5.29 -10.53
N ALA A 26 4.41 -4.50 -11.35
CA ALA A 26 5.19 -5.01 -12.47
C ALA A 26 6.51 -5.67 -12.04
N TYR A 27 7.01 -5.38 -10.84
CA TYR A 27 8.32 -5.83 -10.37
C TYR A 27 8.20 -6.93 -9.30
N TRP A 28 7.55 -6.64 -8.18
CA TRP A 28 7.61 -7.48 -6.98
C TRP A 28 7.07 -8.92 -7.10
N PRO A 29 6.01 -9.23 -7.89
CA PRO A 29 5.46 -10.58 -7.94
C PRO A 29 6.46 -11.65 -8.40
N SER A 30 7.46 -11.29 -9.21
CA SER A 30 8.48 -12.22 -9.71
C SER A 30 9.76 -12.26 -8.87
N GLU A 31 9.93 -11.32 -7.94
CA GLU A 31 11.15 -11.20 -7.15
C GLU A 31 11.16 -12.17 -5.96
N GLN A 32 12.36 -12.42 -5.44
CA GLN A 32 12.61 -13.39 -4.37
C GLN A 32 13.41 -12.75 -3.22
N GLY A 33 13.30 -13.35 -2.05
CA GLY A 33 14.03 -12.95 -0.84
C GLY A 33 13.17 -12.13 0.12
N TRP A 34 13.70 -11.90 1.33
CA TRP A 34 12.90 -11.44 2.47
C TRP A 34 12.12 -10.13 2.24
N ILE A 35 12.64 -9.19 1.45
CA ILE A 35 11.91 -7.97 1.09
C ILE A 35 10.77 -8.29 0.12
N ALA A 36 11.01 -9.13 -0.89
CA ALA A 36 9.98 -9.55 -1.82
C ALA A 36 8.88 -10.34 -1.09
N ASP A 37 9.25 -11.19 -0.14
CA ASP A 37 8.29 -11.92 0.71
C ASP A 37 7.42 -10.95 1.51
N PHE A 38 8.01 -9.93 2.14
CA PHE A 38 7.27 -8.87 2.82
C PHE A 38 6.31 -8.16 1.85
N MET A 39 6.83 -7.65 0.73
CA MET A 39 6.06 -6.89 -0.25
C MET A 39 4.93 -7.73 -0.86
N ASN A 40 5.12 -9.03 -1.11
CA ASN A 40 4.12 -9.90 -1.72
C ASN A 40 3.04 -10.37 -0.72
N ASN A 41 3.31 -10.36 0.59
CA ASN A 41 2.39 -10.85 1.62
C ASN A 41 1.59 -9.74 2.34
N ILE A 42 2.16 -8.55 2.54
CA ILE A 42 1.46 -7.46 3.26
C ILE A 42 0.18 -6.98 2.54
N GLU A 43 -0.82 -6.51 3.30
CA GLU A 43 -2.03 -5.89 2.73
C GLU A 43 -1.68 -4.65 1.92
N LYS A 44 -2.30 -4.51 0.75
CA LYS A 44 -2.13 -3.37 -0.14
C LYS A 44 -3.47 -2.72 -0.40
N VAL A 45 -3.51 -1.41 -0.24
CA VAL A 45 -4.67 -0.58 -0.54
C VAL A 45 -4.30 0.35 -1.67
N VAL A 46 -5.08 0.31 -2.75
CA VAL A 46 -4.85 1.15 -3.93
C VAL A 46 -6.01 2.11 -4.09
N PHE A 47 -5.71 3.41 -4.12
CA PHE A 47 -6.68 4.44 -4.46
C PHE A 47 -6.54 4.83 -5.93
N SER A 48 -7.56 4.53 -6.73
CA SER A 48 -7.59 4.90 -8.13
C SER A 48 -9.00 4.96 -8.70
N ARG A 49 -9.27 5.97 -9.52
CA ARG A 49 -10.53 6.12 -10.27
C ARG A 49 -10.48 5.47 -11.65
N THR A 50 -9.28 5.13 -12.13
CA THR A 50 -9.02 4.72 -13.52
C THR A 50 -8.50 3.30 -13.64
N LEU A 51 -7.86 2.78 -12.59
CA LEU A 51 -7.41 1.39 -12.55
C LEU A 51 -8.64 0.47 -12.54
N LYS A 52 -8.59 -0.61 -13.33
CA LYS A 52 -9.73 -1.53 -13.53
C LYS A 52 -9.60 -2.82 -12.74
N SER A 53 -8.38 -3.34 -12.60
CA SER A 53 -8.04 -4.51 -11.80
C SER A 53 -6.76 -4.27 -11.02
N ALA A 54 -6.58 -5.04 -9.95
CA ALA A 54 -5.39 -5.02 -9.12
C ALA A 54 -4.99 -6.47 -8.83
N ASP A 55 -4.15 -7.01 -9.72
CA ASP A 55 -3.86 -8.45 -9.75
C ASP A 55 -2.67 -8.88 -8.87
N TRP A 56 -2.00 -7.91 -8.24
CA TRP A 56 -0.96 -8.21 -7.26
C TRP A 56 -1.60 -8.72 -5.97
N ASN A 57 -1.06 -9.81 -5.43
CA ASN A 57 -1.58 -10.48 -4.25
C ASN A 57 -1.84 -9.53 -3.05
N ASN A 58 -2.93 -9.81 -2.33
CA ASN A 58 -3.39 -9.05 -1.16
C ASN A 58 -3.70 -7.57 -1.45
N THR A 59 -4.19 -7.26 -2.65
CA THR A 59 -4.57 -5.89 -3.03
C THR A 59 -6.07 -5.63 -2.98
N LYS A 60 -6.45 -4.52 -2.35
CA LYS A 60 -7.80 -3.94 -2.36
C LYS A 60 -7.79 -2.63 -3.14
N LEU A 61 -8.63 -2.54 -4.17
CA LEU A 61 -8.78 -1.34 -5.00
C LEU A 61 -10.00 -0.53 -4.55
N PHE A 62 -9.77 0.75 -4.23
CA PHE A 62 -10.80 1.72 -3.87
C PHE A 62 -10.87 2.85 -4.89
N ASN A 63 -12.08 3.21 -5.29
CA ASN A 63 -12.37 4.31 -6.21
C ASN A 63 -13.10 5.49 -5.52
N GLY A 64 -13.33 5.39 -4.21
CA GLY A 64 -14.08 6.35 -3.38
C GLY A 64 -13.23 7.46 -2.76
N ASN A 65 -13.74 8.05 -1.68
CA ASN A 65 -13.06 9.11 -0.94
C ASN A 65 -11.88 8.54 -0.14
N VAL A 66 -10.67 9.02 -0.43
CA VAL A 66 -9.43 8.58 0.23
C VAL A 66 -9.48 8.82 1.74
N ALA A 67 -9.87 10.02 2.18
CA ALA A 67 -9.83 10.39 3.60
C ALA A 67 -10.78 9.53 4.44
N GLU A 68 -11.95 9.21 3.90
CA GLU A 68 -12.92 8.33 4.55
C GLU A 68 -12.36 6.91 4.70
N GLU A 69 -11.82 6.33 3.62
CA GLU A 69 -11.29 4.97 3.66
C GLU A 69 -10.03 4.87 4.54
N VAL A 70 -9.15 5.87 4.51
CA VAL A 70 -8.00 5.93 5.43
C VAL A 70 -8.45 6.08 6.88
N SER A 71 -9.51 6.84 7.15
CA SER A 71 -10.08 6.94 8.51
C SER A 71 -10.61 5.58 8.98
N LYS A 72 -11.27 4.83 8.09
CA LYS A 72 -11.72 3.45 8.39
C LYS A 72 -10.55 2.50 8.63
N LEU A 73 -9.46 2.62 7.86
CA LEU A 73 -8.25 1.80 8.04
C LEU A 73 -7.60 2.09 9.39
N LYS A 74 -7.42 3.38 9.75
CA LYS A 74 -6.87 3.80 11.04
C LYS A 74 -7.70 3.39 12.26
N ALA A 75 -8.99 3.15 12.07
CA ALA A 75 -9.90 2.71 13.14
C ALA A 75 -9.87 1.20 13.40
N ARG A 76 -9.18 0.42 12.56
CA ARG A 76 -9.01 -1.03 12.77
C ARG A 76 -7.90 -1.28 13.78
N ASP A 77 -8.02 -2.38 14.51
CA ASP A 77 -6.88 -2.95 15.21
C ASP A 77 -5.86 -3.43 14.17
N GLY A 78 -4.62 -2.98 14.29
CA GLY A 78 -3.57 -3.26 13.30
C GLY A 78 -2.27 -2.54 13.65
N GLY A 79 -1.27 -2.76 12.80
CA GLY A 79 0.02 -2.10 12.87
C GLY A 79 0.08 -0.77 12.10
N ASP A 80 1.30 -0.36 11.78
CA ASP A 80 1.61 0.84 11.04
C ASP A 80 1.09 0.78 9.60
N ILE A 81 0.58 1.92 9.14
CA ILE A 81 0.15 2.13 7.76
C ILE A 81 1.21 2.96 7.04
N PHE A 82 1.82 2.39 6.00
CA PHE A 82 2.81 3.10 5.20
C PHE A 82 2.22 3.62 3.89
N VAL A 83 2.40 4.91 3.63
CA VAL A 83 1.98 5.54 2.37
C VAL A 83 3.17 5.59 1.43
N PHE A 84 3.12 4.79 0.35
CA PHE A 84 4.19 4.73 -0.66
C PHE A 84 3.97 5.75 -1.80
N GLY A 85 2.95 6.61 -1.68
CA GLY A 85 2.59 7.64 -2.66
C GLY A 85 1.39 7.23 -3.53
N SER A 86 1.03 7.96 -4.59
CA SER A 86 1.77 9.06 -5.23
C SER A 86 1.71 10.39 -4.47
N ALA A 87 2.49 11.38 -4.92
CA ALA A 87 2.50 12.73 -4.36
C ALA A 87 1.09 13.34 -4.22
N ASP A 88 0.19 13.08 -5.19
CA ASP A 88 -1.21 13.53 -5.13
C ASP A 88 -1.98 12.88 -3.97
N LEU A 89 -1.73 11.60 -3.73
CA LEU A 89 -2.34 10.87 -2.61
C LEU A 89 -1.80 11.40 -1.29
N THR A 90 -0.48 11.56 -1.18
CA THR A 90 0.14 12.10 0.03
C THR A 90 -0.34 13.52 0.31
N ALA A 91 -0.46 14.38 -0.70
CA ALA A 91 -1.00 15.73 -0.54
C ALA A 91 -2.43 15.71 0.00
N THR A 92 -3.30 14.83 -0.51
CA THR A 92 -4.68 14.66 -0.01
C THR A 92 -4.74 14.25 1.46
N LEU A 93 -3.69 13.59 1.98
CA LEU A 93 -3.63 13.12 3.36
C LEU A 93 -2.98 14.12 4.33
N MET A 94 -2.36 15.19 3.82
CA MET A 94 -1.70 16.23 4.62
C MET A 94 -2.58 17.46 4.88
N GLU A 95 -3.73 17.55 4.21
CA GLU A 95 -4.79 18.54 4.46
C GLU A 95 -5.70 18.08 5.62
#